data_AF-A0A563CX72-F1
#
_entry.id   AF-A0A563CX72-F1
#
_cell.length_a   1.000
_cell.length_b   1.000
_cell.length_c   1.000
_cell.angle_alpha   90.00
_cell.angle_beta   90.00
_cell.angle_gamma   90.00
#
_symmetry.space_group_name_H-M   'P 1'
#
loop_
_entity.id
_entity.type
_entity.pdbx_description
1 polymer ?
#
loop_
_entity_poly.entity_id
_entity_poly.type
_entity_poly.pdbx_seq_one_letter_code
_entity_poly.pdbx_strand_id
1 'polypeptide(L)'
;MGKKQATTSPVKNSKARRWLRRFIILIGILAGLWLVNFLTWLPAYIEVWNMARDPMAEKGVLGLKLKSSRERHRIPTERGFLKKSTSLSVDRYYEMPQNESVSDLLNRLQRYAEDSGWKLDKERSGEEYFVGYKDIEGREYFLWVSIILNDKYNNGVHISVEGLGD
;
A
#
# COMPACT_ATOMS: atom_id res chain seq x y z
N MET A 1 75.34 -25.07 -28.33
CA MET A 1 73.95 -25.47 -28.06
C MET A 1 73.20 -24.29 -27.44
N GLY A 2 72.40 -23.57 -28.23
CA GLY A 2 71.65 -22.39 -27.75
C GLY A 2 70.30 -22.79 -27.18
N LYS A 3 70.03 -22.47 -25.91
CA LYS A 3 68.71 -22.63 -25.31
C LYS A 3 67.77 -21.58 -25.92
N LYS A 4 66.75 -22.05 -26.63
CA LYS A 4 65.65 -21.20 -27.14
C LYS A 4 64.88 -20.67 -25.94
N GLN A 5 64.94 -19.36 -25.73
CA GLN A 5 64.09 -18.65 -24.78
C GLN A 5 62.67 -18.62 -25.36
N ALA A 6 61.74 -19.33 -24.73
CA ALA A 6 60.34 -19.27 -25.10
C ALA A 6 59.80 -17.88 -24.71
N THR A 7 59.70 -16.99 -25.69
CA THR A 7 58.95 -15.74 -25.56
C THR A 7 57.47 -16.09 -25.41
N THR A 8 56.97 -16.07 -24.18
CA THR A 8 55.53 -16.12 -23.93
C THR A 8 54.89 -14.88 -24.54
N SER A 9 54.09 -15.10 -25.59
CA SER A 9 53.30 -14.08 -26.29
C SER A 9 52.55 -13.20 -25.28
N PRO A 10 52.53 -11.85 -25.45
CA PRO A 10 51.78 -11.00 -24.56
C PRO A 10 50.32 -11.40 -24.68
N VAL A 11 49.75 -11.91 -23.59
CA VAL A 11 48.36 -12.37 -23.53
C VAL A 11 47.51 -11.24 -24.11
N LYS A 12 46.93 -11.52 -25.28
CA LYS A 12 46.04 -10.64 -26.04
C LYS A 12 44.73 -10.53 -25.27
N ASN A 13 44.78 -9.98 -24.06
CA ASN A 13 43.63 -9.61 -23.22
C ASN A 13 43.04 -8.35 -23.83
N SER A 14 42.43 -8.60 -24.99
CA SER A 14 41.91 -7.65 -25.95
C SER A 14 40.79 -6.84 -25.29
N LYS A 15 40.52 -5.69 -25.90
CA LYS A 15 39.48 -4.70 -25.55
C LYS A 15 38.22 -5.28 -24.87
N ALA A 16 37.79 -6.49 -25.22
CA ALA A 16 36.70 -7.23 -24.58
C ALA A 16 36.76 -7.30 -23.04
N ARG A 17 37.93 -7.57 -22.42
CA ARG A 17 38.05 -7.66 -20.94
C ARG A 17 37.89 -6.29 -20.27
N ARG A 18 38.37 -5.24 -20.95
CA ARG A 18 38.24 -3.85 -20.50
C ARG A 18 36.80 -3.33 -20.66
N TRP A 19 36.10 -3.77 -21.71
CA TRP A 19 34.67 -3.52 -21.91
C TRP A 19 33.80 -4.28 -20.90
N LEU A 20 34.10 -5.55 -20.61
CA LEU A 20 33.39 -6.34 -19.61
C LEU A 20 33.43 -5.68 -18.23
N ARG A 21 34.61 -5.20 -17.79
CA ARG A 21 34.74 -4.42 -16.54
C ARG A 21 33.84 -3.17 -16.55
N ARG A 22 33.77 -2.44 -17.66
CA ARG A 22 32.92 -1.25 -17.78
C ARG A 22 31.44 -1.60 -17.72
N PHE A 23 31.02 -2.70 -18.35
CA PHE A 23 29.64 -3.18 -18.29
C PHE A 23 29.22 -3.61 -16.87
N ILE A 24 30.08 -4.33 -16.15
CA ILE A 24 29.80 -4.73 -14.76
C ILE A 24 29.61 -3.48 -13.88
N ILE A 25 30.46 -2.46 -14.04
CA ILE A 25 30.30 -1.19 -13.30
C ILE A 25 28.98 -0.51 -13.66
N LEU A 26 28.62 -0.47 -14.95
CA LEU A 26 27.37 0.16 -15.41
C LEU A 26 26.13 -0.54 -14.84
N ILE A 27 26.13 -1.87 -14.83
CA ILE A 27 25.05 -2.68 -14.24
C ILE A 27 24.99 -2.44 -12.72
N GLY A 28 26.14 -2.36 -12.05
CA GLY A 28 26.20 -2.05 -10.62
C GLY A 28 25.59 -0.68 -10.29
N ILE A 29 25.85 0.33 -11.11
CA ILE A 29 25.25 1.66 -10.96
C ILE A 29 23.73 1.60 -11.20
N LEU A 30 23.27 0.93 -12.27
CA LEU A 30 21.83 0.77 -12.52
C LEU A 30 21.13 0.04 -11.37
N ALA A 31 21.72 -1.05 -10.87
CA ALA A 31 21.18 -1.82 -9.76
C ALA A 31 21.15 -0.98 -8.47
N GLY A 32 22.20 -0.20 -8.20
CA GLY A 32 22.24 0.72 -7.06
C GLY A 32 21.15 1.79 -7.13
N LEU A 33 20.97 2.42 -8.30
CA LEU A 33 19.90 3.40 -8.52
C LEU A 33 18.52 2.77 -8.37
N TRP A 34 18.33 1.55 -8.88
CA TRP A 34 17.08 0.82 -8.73
C TRP A 34 16.80 0.45 -7.28
N LEU A 35 17.82 0.05 -6.51
CA LEU A 35 17.71 -0.25 -5.08
C LEU A 35 17.34 0.99 -4.27
N VAL A 36 17.99 2.13 -4.50
CA VAL A 36 17.64 3.40 -3.84
C VAL A 36 16.20 3.77 -4.16
N ASN A 37 15.81 3.67 -5.44
CA ASN A 37 14.43 3.87 -5.84
C ASN A 37 13.47 2.91 -5.10
N PHE A 38 13.79 1.62 -5.00
CA PHE A 38 12.96 0.66 -4.27
C PHE A 38 12.82 1.03 -2.78
N LEU A 39 13.92 1.34 -2.10
CA LEU A 39 13.94 1.71 -0.68
C LEU A 39 13.14 2.98 -0.39
N THR A 40 13.13 3.95 -1.31
CA THR A 40 12.32 5.18 -1.14
C THR A 40 10.80 4.93 -1.14
N TRP A 41 10.33 3.87 -1.80
CA TRP A 41 8.90 3.52 -1.83
C TRP A 41 8.51 2.54 -0.72
N LEU A 42 9.46 1.81 -0.14
CA LEU A 42 9.22 0.77 0.84
C LEU A 42 8.36 1.24 2.03
N PRO A 43 8.57 2.42 2.65
CA PRO A 43 7.72 2.89 3.75
C PRO A 43 6.25 3.06 3.34
N ALA A 44 5.99 3.64 2.16
CA ALA A 44 4.64 3.84 1.63
C ALA A 44 3.93 2.51 1.31
N TYR A 45 4.69 1.46 0.97
CA TYR A 45 4.15 0.11 0.81
C TYR A 45 3.82 -0.53 2.17
N ILE A 46 4.69 -0.39 3.16
CA ILE A 46 4.47 -0.94 4.52
C ILE A 46 3.24 -0.29 5.15
N GLU A 47 3.04 1.01 5.02
CA GLU A 47 1.88 1.71 5.59
C GLU A 47 0.55 1.18 5.03
N VAL A 48 0.44 1.01 3.71
CA VAL A 48 -0.76 0.41 3.09
C VAL A 48 -0.91 -1.06 3.49
N TRP A 49 0.19 -1.79 3.61
CA TRP A 49 0.15 -3.18 4.04
C TRP A 49 -0.37 -3.32 5.47
N ASN A 50 0.05 -2.44 6.38
CA ASN A 50 -0.44 -2.39 7.75
C ASN A 50 -1.94 -2.07 7.79
N MET A 51 -2.40 -1.07 7.03
CA MET A 51 -3.83 -0.78 6.90
C MET A 51 -4.61 -1.98 6.37
N ALA A 52 -4.11 -2.66 5.34
CA ALA A 52 -4.79 -3.79 4.70
C ALA A 52 -4.87 -5.04 5.58
N ARG A 53 -4.05 -5.13 6.63
CA ARG A 53 -4.10 -6.18 7.65
C ARG A 53 -5.03 -5.85 8.81
N ASP A 54 -5.54 -4.62 8.90
CA ASP A 54 -6.55 -4.30 9.89
C ASP A 54 -7.82 -5.13 9.64
N PRO A 55 -8.44 -5.70 10.68
CA PRO A 55 -9.64 -6.52 10.52
C PRO A 55 -10.79 -5.81 9.79
N MET A 56 -10.90 -4.47 9.90
CA MET A 56 -11.91 -3.70 9.18
C MET A 56 -11.61 -3.57 7.67
N ALA A 57 -10.34 -3.68 7.27
CA ALA A 57 -9.91 -3.57 5.88
C ALA A 57 -9.78 -4.93 5.16
N GLU A 58 -10.06 -6.03 5.86
CA GLU A 58 -9.94 -7.37 5.34
C GLU A 58 -10.90 -7.64 4.16
N LYS A 59 -10.39 -8.34 3.14
CA LYS A 59 -11.21 -8.80 2.01
C LYS A 59 -12.16 -9.89 2.50
N GLY A 60 -13.39 -9.51 2.82
CA GLY A 60 -14.41 -10.42 3.35
C GLY A 60 -14.78 -10.17 4.81
N VAL A 61 -14.46 -8.98 5.34
CA VAL A 61 -14.87 -8.55 6.69
C VAL A 61 -16.32 -8.94 7.00
N LEU A 62 -16.51 -9.65 8.12
CA LEU A 62 -17.83 -10.11 8.58
C LEU A 62 -18.63 -10.95 7.55
N GLY A 63 -17.95 -11.61 6.61
CA GLY A 63 -18.56 -12.39 5.54
C GLY A 63 -19.16 -11.56 4.41
N LEU A 64 -18.90 -10.24 4.36
CA LEU A 64 -19.38 -9.37 3.29
C LEU A 64 -18.73 -9.71 1.95
N LYS A 65 -19.53 -9.76 0.89
CA LYS A 65 -19.05 -10.07 -0.46
C LYS A 65 -18.40 -8.84 -1.09
N LEU A 66 -17.09 -8.94 -1.35
CA LEU A 66 -16.31 -7.86 -1.95
C LEU A 66 -16.71 -7.64 -3.42
N LYS A 67 -17.07 -6.40 -3.78
CA LYS A 67 -17.28 -5.94 -5.16
C LYS A 67 -15.98 -5.47 -5.79
N SER A 68 -15.28 -4.59 -5.09
CA SER A 68 -14.05 -3.98 -5.57
C SER A 68 -13.20 -3.49 -4.40
N SER A 69 -11.92 -3.29 -4.68
CA SER A 69 -10.96 -2.80 -3.71
C SER A 69 -10.00 -1.82 -4.39
N ARG A 70 -9.62 -0.76 -3.68
CA ARG A 70 -8.64 0.21 -4.16
C ARG A 70 -7.65 0.51 -3.05
N GLU A 71 -6.37 0.48 -3.40
CA GLU A 71 -5.27 0.77 -2.49
C GLU A 71 -4.51 1.97 -3.06
N ARG A 72 -4.42 3.04 -2.28
CA ARG A 72 -3.71 4.27 -2.64
C ARG A 72 -2.44 4.37 -1.83
N HIS A 73 -1.32 4.31 -2.54
CA HIS A 73 0.00 4.52 -1.96
C HIS A 73 0.38 5.99 -2.03
N ARG A 74 1.07 6.49 -0.99
CA ARG A 74 1.69 7.81 -0.99
C ARG A 74 2.76 7.83 -2.08
N ILE A 75 2.78 8.90 -2.87
CA ILE A 75 3.94 9.21 -3.72
C ILE A 75 4.96 9.89 -2.79
N PRO A 76 6.19 9.37 -2.65
CA PRO A 76 7.21 9.99 -1.82
C PRO A 76 7.40 11.47 -2.19
N THR A 77 7.29 12.35 -1.19
CA THR A 77 7.30 13.81 -1.37
C THR A 77 8.57 14.30 -2.07
N GLU A 78 9.68 13.58 -1.95
CA GLU A 78 10.98 13.90 -2.57
C GLU A 78 10.96 13.98 -4.11
N ARG A 79 9.91 13.49 -4.78
CA ARG A 79 9.75 13.58 -6.24
C ARG A 79 8.68 14.58 -6.71
N GLY A 80 7.98 15.22 -5.79
CA GLY A 80 6.78 16.02 -6.10
C GLY A 80 6.81 17.41 -5.49
N PHE A 81 7.66 18.31 -6.01
CA PHE A 81 7.66 19.74 -5.64
C PHE A 81 6.31 20.46 -5.93
N LEU A 82 5.32 19.80 -6.56
CA LEU A 82 4.09 20.44 -7.03
C LEU A 82 2.78 19.66 -6.77
N LYS A 83 2.78 18.56 -6.02
CA LYS A 83 1.53 17.81 -5.78
C LYS A 83 1.36 17.46 -4.32
N LYS A 84 0.29 17.99 -3.70
CA LYS A 84 -0.20 17.58 -2.38
C LYS A 84 -0.14 16.05 -2.31
N SER A 85 0.51 15.52 -1.26
CA SER A 85 0.52 14.08 -1.01
C SER A 85 -0.92 13.57 -1.01
N THR A 86 -1.25 12.66 -1.91
CA THR A 86 -2.52 11.94 -1.86
C THR A 86 -2.55 11.18 -0.54
N SER A 87 -3.65 11.28 0.22
CA SER A 87 -3.84 10.47 1.43
C SER A 87 -3.72 8.99 1.08
N LEU A 88 -3.02 8.25 1.94
CA LEU A 88 -2.95 6.80 1.85
C LEU A 88 -4.32 6.25 2.25
N SER A 89 -4.88 5.36 1.44
CA SER A 89 -6.16 4.74 1.75
C SER A 89 -6.22 3.28 1.31
N VAL A 90 -6.89 2.48 2.12
CA VAL A 90 -7.36 1.15 1.75
C VAL A 90 -8.88 1.21 1.70
N ASP A 91 -9.39 1.31 0.47
CA ASP A 91 -10.81 1.35 0.17
C ASP A 91 -11.31 -0.06 -0.17
N ARG A 92 -12.42 -0.46 0.44
CA ARG A 92 -13.12 -1.72 0.21
C ARG A 92 -14.59 -1.45 -0.04
N TYR A 93 -15.11 -2.02 -1.13
CA TYR A 93 -16.52 -1.89 -1.51
C TYR A 93 -17.16 -3.27 -1.50
N TYR A 94 -18.26 -3.44 -0.78
CA TYR A 94 -18.97 -4.69 -0.63
C TYR A 94 -20.40 -4.60 -1.15
N GLU A 95 -20.99 -5.75 -1.46
CA GLU A 95 -22.42 -5.86 -1.76
C GLU A 95 -23.26 -5.62 -0.49
N MET A 96 -24.42 -4.98 -0.65
CA MET A 96 -25.40 -4.88 0.43
C MET A 96 -25.99 -6.29 0.68
N PRO A 97 -25.97 -6.80 1.91
CA PRO A 97 -26.64 -8.05 2.25
C PRO A 97 -28.14 -7.95 1.98
N GLN A 98 -28.73 -8.97 1.34
CA GLN A 98 -30.14 -8.95 0.94
C GLN A 98 -31.12 -9.10 2.12
N ASN A 99 -30.67 -9.66 3.24
CA ASN A 99 -31.52 -10.05 4.37
C ASN A 99 -31.16 -9.31 5.67
N GLU A 100 -30.45 -8.19 5.58
CA GLU A 100 -30.01 -7.41 6.75
C GLU A 100 -30.43 -5.95 6.57
N SER A 101 -30.95 -5.34 7.64
CA SER A 101 -31.26 -3.91 7.62
C SER A 101 -29.96 -3.08 7.68
N VAL A 102 -30.04 -1.84 7.19
CA VAL A 102 -28.92 -0.88 7.23
C VAL A 102 -28.45 -0.66 8.66
N SER A 103 -29.39 -0.46 9.59
CA SER A 103 -29.08 -0.25 11.01
C SER A 103 -28.44 -1.48 11.66
N ASP A 104 -28.91 -2.69 11.35
CA ASP A 104 -28.33 -3.92 11.92
C ASP A 104 -26.90 -4.14 11.43
N LEU A 105 -26.68 -3.94 10.12
CA LEU A 105 -25.37 -4.05 9.51
C LEU A 105 -24.40 -2.99 10.08
N LEU A 106 -24.84 -1.74 10.20
CA LEU A 106 -24.03 -0.66 10.75
C LEU A 106 -23.67 -0.94 12.21
N ASN A 107 -24.62 -1.37 13.03
CA ASN A 107 -24.38 -1.75 14.42
C ASN A 107 -23.39 -2.92 14.53
N ARG A 108 -23.50 -3.92 13.65
CA ARG A 108 -22.58 -5.07 13.60
C ARG A 108 -21.17 -4.65 13.22
N LEU A 109 -21.03 -3.75 12.24
CA LEU A 109 -19.74 -3.18 11.83
C LEU A 109 -19.12 -2.29 12.92
N GLN A 110 -19.92 -1.49 13.62
CA GLN A 110 -19.45 -0.67 14.75
C GLN A 110 -18.88 -1.52 15.87
N ARG A 111 -19.61 -2.55 16.31
CA ARG A 111 -19.13 -3.48 17.35
C ARG A 111 -17.84 -4.17 16.92
N TYR A 112 -17.79 -4.65 15.69
CA TYR A 112 -16.59 -5.28 15.16
C TYR A 112 -15.40 -4.32 15.06
N ALA A 113 -15.64 -3.04 14.74
CA ALA A 113 -14.62 -2.01 14.74
C ALA A 113 -14.07 -1.77 16.15
N GLU A 114 -14.95 -1.60 17.14
CA GLU A 114 -14.58 -1.42 18.55
C GLU A 114 -13.80 -2.63 19.09
N ASP A 115 -14.26 -3.85 18.80
CA ASP A 115 -13.58 -5.11 19.16
C ASP A 115 -12.20 -5.21 18.50
N SER A 116 -12.04 -4.60 17.32
CA SER A 116 -10.77 -4.50 16.59
C SER A 116 -9.89 -3.34 17.07
N GLY A 117 -10.30 -2.61 18.10
CA GLY A 117 -9.53 -1.53 18.74
C GLY A 117 -9.74 -0.14 18.13
N TRP A 118 -10.75 0.05 17.29
CA TRP A 118 -11.11 1.37 16.78
C TRP A 118 -11.88 2.18 17.83
N LYS A 119 -11.50 3.44 18.03
CA LYS A 119 -12.24 4.39 18.86
C LYS A 119 -13.21 5.15 17.98
N LEU A 120 -14.51 4.89 18.13
CA LEU A 120 -15.54 5.52 17.30
C LEU A 120 -15.78 6.99 17.69
N ASP A 121 -15.94 7.84 16.68
CA ASP A 121 -16.29 9.25 16.83
C ASP A 121 -17.80 9.42 16.63
N LYS A 122 -18.54 9.48 17.74
CA LYS A 122 -20.00 9.59 17.73
C LYS A 122 -20.50 10.94 17.23
N GLU A 123 -19.70 12.01 17.33
CA GLU A 123 -20.10 13.34 16.87
C GLU A 123 -20.06 13.44 15.35
N ARG A 124 -19.13 12.69 14.72
CA ARG A 124 -18.96 12.64 13.27
C ARG A 124 -19.62 11.42 12.63
N SER A 125 -20.39 10.63 13.37
CA SER A 125 -21.13 9.48 12.88
C SER A 125 -22.61 9.83 12.66
N GLY A 126 -23.29 9.11 11.77
CA GLY A 126 -24.70 9.31 11.45
C GLY A 126 -25.48 8.01 11.33
N GLU A 127 -26.68 8.07 10.75
CA GLU A 127 -27.59 6.91 10.66
C GLU A 127 -27.13 5.84 9.66
N GLU A 128 -26.36 6.21 8.63
CA GLU A 128 -25.91 5.32 7.56
C GLU A 128 -24.38 5.18 7.48
N TYR A 129 -23.66 5.84 8.39
CA TYR A 129 -22.20 5.87 8.39
C TYR A 129 -21.63 6.07 9.78
N PHE A 130 -20.40 5.62 10.00
CA PHE A 130 -19.65 5.94 11.21
C PHE A 130 -18.18 6.16 10.92
N VAL A 131 -17.54 6.80 11.88
CA VAL A 131 -16.14 7.18 11.83
C VAL A 131 -15.41 6.62 13.04
N GLY A 132 -14.14 6.25 12.87
CA GLY A 132 -13.29 5.82 13.97
C GLY A 132 -11.83 6.21 13.79
N TYR A 133 -11.09 6.14 14.89
CA TYR A 133 -9.66 6.44 14.95
C TYR A 133 -8.91 5.30 15.63
N LYS A 134 -7.72 4.98 15.12
CA LYS A 134 -6.86 3.94 15.69
C LYS A 134 -5.40 4.26 15.45
N ASP A 135 -4.58 4.03 16.47
CA ASP A 135 -3.12 4.00 16.30
C ASP A 135 -2.70 2.61 15.85
N ILE A 136 -1.97 2.52 14.74
CA ILE A 136 -1.38 1.28 14.24
C ILE A 136 0.12 1.52 14.09
N GLU A 137 0.93 0.86 14.92
CA GLU A 137 2.40 0.99 14.91
C GLU A 137 2.91 2.43 15.06
N GLY A 138 2.23 3.26 15.86
CA GLY A 138 2.67 4.63 16.17
C GLY A 138 2.26 5.68 15.12
N ARG A 139 1.30 5.35 14.26
CA ARG A 139 0.66 6.28 13.33
C ARG A 139 -0.84 6.27 13.53
N GLU A 140 -1.46 7.44 13.40
CA GLU A 140 -2.92 7.57 13.50
C GLU A 140 -3.60 7.28 12.15
N TYR A 141 -4.64 6.46 12.23
CA TYR A 141 -5.48 6.10 11.10
C TYR A 141 -6.91 6.50 11.37
N PHE A 142 -7.61 6.75 10.27
CA PHE A 142 -9.00 7.12 10.22
C PHE A 142 -9.78 6.00 9.54
N LEU A 143 -10.87 5.57 10.16
CA LEU A 143 -11.82 4.63 9.59
C LEU A 143 -13.07 5.40 9.18
N TRP A 144 -13.49 5.21 7.93
CA TRP A 144 -14.78 5.64 7.42
C TRP A 144 -15.57 4.44 6.94
N VAL A 145 -16.76 4.24 7.50
CA VAL A 145 -17.69 3.20 7.04
C VAL A 145 -18.99 3.86 6.66
N SER A 146 -19.47 3.60 5.45
CA SER A 146 -20.75 4.12 4.96
C SER A 146 -21.52 3.09 4.16
N ILE A 147 -22.84 3.05 4.34
CA ILE A 147 -23.76 2.26 3.55
C ILE A 147 -24.34 3.16 2.45
N ILE A 148 -24.20 2.76 1.19
CA ILE A 148 -24.64 3.52 0.01
C ILE A 148 -25.90 2.82 -0.52
N LEU A 149 -27.06 3.49 -0.51
CA LEU A 149 -28.34 2.88 -0.89
C LEU A 149 -28.96 3.48 -2.17
N ASN A 150 -28.47 4.64 -2.59
CA ASN A 150 -29.12 5.47 -3.62
C ASN A 150 -28.21 5.77 -4.83
N ASP A 151 -27.27 4.89 -5.12
CA ASP A 151 -26.46 4.95 -6.33
C ASP A 151 -26.75 3.73 -7.21
N LYS A 152 -27.36 3.98 -8.37
CA LYS A 152 -27.69 2.98 -9.39
C LYS A 152 -26.51 2.04 -9.73
N TYR A 153 -25.27 2.48 -9.46
CA TYR A 153 -24.04 1.73 -9.71
C TYR A 153 -23.27 1.33 -8.44
N ASN A 154 -23.44 2.05 -7.32
CA ASN A 154 -22.61 1.88 -6.10
C ASN A 154 -23.37 1.46 -4.84
N ASN A 155 -24.58 0.91 -4.96
CA ASN A 155 -25.29 0.40 -3.78
C ASN A 155 -24.47 -0.68 -3.04
N GLY A 156 -24.22 -0.53 -1.74
CA GLY A 156 -23.36 -1.43 -1.00
C GLY A 156 -22.78 -0.84 0.29
N VAL A 157 -21.70 -1.43 0.76
CA VAL A 157 -20.94 -0.95 1.92
C VAL A 157 -19.59 -0.45 1.45
N HIS A 158 -19.19 0.75 1.84
CA HIS A 158 -17.83 1.26 1.65
C HIS A 158 -17.13 1.34 3.00
N ILE A 159 -15.95 0.74 3.08
CA ILE A 159 -15.05 0.84 4.22
C ILE A 159 -13.73 1.44 3.70
N SER A 160 -13.30 2.54 4.28
CA SER A 160 -12.02 3.19 4.01
C SER A 160 -11.20 3.26 5.28
N VAL A 161 -9.98 2.75 5.24
CA VAL A 161 -8.95 3.00 6.25
C VAL A 161 -7.94 3.96 5.64
N GLU A 162 -7.83 5.15 6.21
CA GLU A 162 -6.98 6.23 5.71
C GLU A 162 -5.89 6.59 6.72
N GLY A 163 -4.70 6.87 6.21
CA GLY A 163 -3.61 7.40 7.03
C GLY A 163 -3.83 8.89 7.24
N LEU A 164 -3.87 9.33 8.49
CA LEU A 164 -3.78 10.74 8.83
C LEU A 164 -2.31 11.14 8.65
N GLY A 165 -1.99 11.65 7.46
CA GLY A 165 -0.61 12.01 7.12
C GLY A 165 -0.04 13.03 8.11
N ASP A 166 1.26 12.89 8.40
CA ASP A 166 2.06 13.87 9.16
C ASP A 166 2.02 15.28 8.52
#